data_AF-A0A7J9WDN5-F1
#
_entry.id   AF-A0A7J9WDN5-F1
#
_cell.length_a   1.000
_cell.length_b   1.000
_cell.length_c   1.000
_cell.angle_alpha   90.00
_cell.angle_beta   90.00
_cell.angle_gamma   90.00
#
_symmetry.space_group_name_H-M   'P 1'
#
loop_
_entity.id
_entity.type
_entity.pdbx_description
1 polymer ?
#
loop_
_entity_poly.entity_id
_entity_poly.type
_entity_poly.pdbx_seq_one_letter_code
_entity_poly.pdbx_strand_id
1 'polypeptide(L)'
;MGRARELWDTYCSALERQDPDVLVDLFTPDAVWLEPQNPPHETNLLIQAYLKDWVMARDNINVNVKRLLESADGLTVAVEWSVS
;
A
#
# COMPACT_ATOMS: atom_id res chain seq x y z
N MET A 1 4.80 -17.57 5.93
CA MET A 1 4.46 -16.55 4.92
C MET A 1 5.68 -15.65 4.79
N GLY A 2 5.98 -15.16 3.59
CA GLY A 2 7.08 -14.22 3.39
C GLY A 2 6.71 -12.81 3.83
N ARG A 3 7.75 -12.02 4.10
CA ARG A 3 7.65 -10.67 4.68
C ARG A 3 6.78 -9.73 3.82
N ALA A 4 6.89 -9.82 2.50
CA ALA A 4 6.13 -8.95 1.60
C ALA A 4 4.62 -9.18 1.68
N ARG A 5 4.19 -10.43 1.92
CA ARG A 5 2.78 -10.75 2.13
C ARG A 5 2.24 -10.17 3.44
N GLU A 6 3.01 -10.28 4.52
CA GLU A 6 2.63 -9.70 5.82
C GLU A 6 2.50 -8.17 5.74
N LEU A 7 3.41 -7.53 5.01
CA LEU A 7 3.36 -6.08 4.77
C LEU A 7 2.15 -5.70 3.91
N TRP A 8 1.82 -6.50 2.89
CA TRP A 8 0.62 -6.30 2.09
C TRP A 8 -0.68 -6.40 2.92
N ASP A 9 -0.79 -7.41 3.78
CA ASP A 9 -1.95 -7.59 4.65
C ASP A 9 -2.08 -6.42 5.65
N THR A 10 -0.93 -5.91 6.14
CA THR A 10 -0.87 -4.72 6.99
C THR A 10 -1.32 -3.47 6.23
N TYR A 11 -0.86 -3.29 4.99
CA TYR A 11 -1.26 -2.19 4.12
C TYR A 11 -2.77 -2.18 3.87
N CYS A 12 -3.36 -3.34 3.51
CA CYS A 12 -4.80 -3.46 3.32
C CYS A 12 -5.58 -3.11 4.60
N SER A 13 -5.15 -3.67 5.73
CA SER A 13 -5.78 -3.41 7.03
C SER A 13 -5.75 -1.91 7.39
N ALA A 14 -4.65 -1.23 7.10
CA ALA A 14 -4.49 0.20 7.36
C ALA A 14 -5.41 1.05 6.45
N LEU A 15 -5.55 0.67 5.18
CA LEU A 15 -6.51 1.32 4.27
C LEU A 15 -7.95 1.17 4.76
N GLU A 16 -8.38 -0.04 5.07
CA GLU A 16 -9.76 -0.34 5.49
C GLU A 16 -10.13 0.31 6.83
N ARG A 17 -9.16 0.41 7.75
CA ARG A 17 -9.33 1.10 9.04
C ARG A 17 -9.16 2.62 8.93
N GLN A 18 -8.77 3.12 7.77
CA GLN A 18 -8.43 4.51 7.53
C GLN A 18 -7.40 5.03 8.55
N ASP A 19 -6.35 4.24 8.77
CA ASP A 19 -5.28 4.51 9.73
C ASP A 19 -4.02 5.00 8.99
N PRO A 20 -3.89 6.33 8.77
CA PRO A 20 -2.77 6.88 8.01
C PRO A 20 -1.43 6.74 8.74
N ASP A 21 -1.43 6.61 10.07
CA ASP A 21 -0.20 6.50 10.85
C ASP A 21 0.49 5.17 10.57
N VAL A 22 -0.29 4.08 10.42
CA VAL A 22 0.26 2.78 10.01
C VAL A 22 0.77 2.81 8.57
N LEU A 23 0.07 3.49 7.65
CA LEU A 23 0.52 3.62 6.26
C LEU A 23 1.85 4.35 6.16
N VAL A 24 2.10 5.29 7.06
CA VAL A 24 3.31 6.10 7.10
C VAL A 24 4.55 5.28 7.42
N ASP A 25 4.41 4.28 8.30
CA ASP A 25 5.53 3.46 8.77
C ASP A 25 5.88 2.29 7.85
N LEU A 26 5.10 2.03 6.80
CA LEU A 26 5.32 0.89 5.89
C LEU A 26 6.41 1.13 4.84
N PHE A 27 6.82 2.38 4.62
CA PHE A 27 7.73 2.76 3.53
C PHE A 27 9.10 3.19 4.06
N THR A 28 10.16 2.66 3.46
CA THR A 28 11.54 3.10 3.74
C THR A 28 11.78 4.53 3.24
N PRO A 29 12.74 5.28 3.80
CA PRO A 29 13.00 6.66 3.40
C PRO A 29 13.22 6.88 1.90
N ASP A 30 13.75 5.88 1.21
CA ASP A 30 14.07 5.86 -0.22
C ASP A 30 13.03 5.14 -1.08
N ALA A 31 11.87 4.78 -0.52
CA ALA A 31 10.80 4.13 -1.26
C ALA A 31 10.29 4.98 -2.43
N VAL A 32 9.84 4.31 -3.49
CA VAL A 32 9.27 4.94 -4.68
C VAL A 32 7.90 4.33 -4.94
N TRP A 33 6.87 5.18 -5.05
CA TRP A 33 5.52 4.76 -5.43
C TRP A 33 5.25 5.13 -6.88
N LEU A 34 4.88 4.13 -7.68
CA LEU A 34 4.66 4.24 -9.11
C LEU A 34 3.19 4.01 -9.45
N GLU A 35 2.59 4.93 -10.20
CA GLU A 35 1.25 4.78 -10.75
C GLU A 35 1.26 4.98 -12.27
N PRO A 36 0.46 4.24 -13.05
CA PRO A 36 0.52 4.30 -14.50
C PRO A 36 0.29 5.69 -15.12
N GLN A 37 -0.45 6.57 -14.44
CA GLN A 37 -0.87 7.88 -14.97
C GLN A 37 -0.29 9.07 -14.21
N ASN A 38 0.49 8.85 -13.16
CA ASN A 38 1.06 9.92 -12.33
C ASN A 38 2.59 9.86 -12.33
N PRO A 39 3.28 11.00 -12.15
CA PRO A 39 4.71 11.00 -11.85
C PRO A 39 5.01 10.15 -10.60
N PRO A 40 6.22 9.56 -10.50
CA PRO A 40 6.63 8.84 -9.30
C PRO A 40 6.55 9.72 -8.04
N HIS A 41 6.10 9.15 -6.93
CA HIS A 41 6.30 9.75 -5.61
C HIS A 41 7.60 9.18 -5.03
N GLU A 42 8.66 9.97 -5.12
CA GLU A 42 9.98 9.62 -4.61
C GLU A 42 10.08 9.97 -3.12
N THR A 43 10.59 9.04 -2.31
CA THR A 43 10.69 9.10 -0.83
C THR A 43 9.40 8.79 -0.07
N ASN A 44 9.56 8.26 1.15
CA ASN A 44 8.41 7.98 2.02
C ASN A 44 7.56 9.21 2.31
N LEU A 45 8.14 10.40 2.47
CA LEU A 45 7.39 11.62 2.80
C LEU A 45 6.36 11.99 1.72
N LEU A 46 6.71 11.82 0.44
CA LEU A 46 5.76 12.08 -0.66
C LEU A 46 4.67 11.01 -0.72
N ILE A 47 5.03 9.74 -0.51
CA ILE A 47 4.08 8.63 -0.47
C ILE A 47 3.09 8.82 0.69
N GLN A 48 3.59 9.21 1.85
CA GLN A 48 2.83 9.48 3.06
C GLN A 48 1.81 10.60 2.87
N ALA A 49 2.23 11.74 2.31
CA ALA A 49 1.34 12.85 2.01
C ALA A 49 0.23 12.41 1.05
N TYR A 50 0.59 11.71 -0.02
CA TYR A 50 -0.36 11.20 -1.01
C TYR A 50 -1.38 10.24 -0.39
N LEU A 51 -0.92 9.21 0.33
CA LEU A 51 -1.81 8.20 0.92
C LEU A 51 -2.71 8.79 2.01
N LYS A 52 -2.20 9.73 2.82
CA LYS A 52 -3.01 10.42 3.83
C LYS A 52 -4.15 11.18 3.18
N ASP A 53 -3.87 12.00 2.16
CA ASP A 53 -4.90 12.74 1.43
C ASP A 53 -5.89 11.78 0.75
N TRP A 54 -5.39 10.68 0.17
CA TRP A 54 -6.22 9.67 -0.50
C TRP A 54 -7.19 8.97 0.47
N VAL A 55 -6.73 8.60 1.68
CA VAL A 55 -7.55 7.94 2.70
C VAL A 55 -8.56 8.91 3.31
N MET A 56 -8.16 10.15 3.59
CA MET A 56 -9.05 11.16 4.18
C MET A 56 -10.16 11.63 3.21
N ALA A 57 -9.96 11.47 1.90
CA ALA A 57 -10.94 11.84 0.88
C ALA A 57 -12.02 10.77 0.62
N ARG A 58 -11.99 9.62 1.31
CA ARG A 58 -12.91 8.50 1.09
C ARG A 58 -13.60 8.09 2.38
N ASP A 59 -14.85 7.65 2.25
CA ASP A 59 -15.59 7.03 3.34
C ASP A 59 -15.69 5.54 3.08
N ASN A 60 -15.40 4.71 4.09
CA ASN A 60 -15.56 3.23 4.05
C ASN A 60 -14.76 2.54 2.92
N ILE A 61 -13.44 2.59 3.00
CA ILE A 61 -12.56 1.86 2.07
C ILE A 61 -12.69 0.35 2.27
N ASN A 62 -12.92 -0.39 1.18
CA ASN A 62 -12.94 -1.84 1.17
C ASN A 62 -11.93 -2.39 0.14
N VAL A 63 -11.05 -3.30 0.58
CA VAL A 63 -10.03 -3.90 -0.27
C VAL A 63 -10.40 -5.34 -0.61
N ASN A 64 -10.54 -5.63 -1.90
CA ASN A 64 -10.80 -6.98 -2.40
C ASN A 64 -9.60 -7.51 -3.19
N VAL A 65 -8.99 -8.59 -2.70
CA VAL A 65 -7.88 -9.28 -3.36
C VAL A 65 -8.41 -10.47 -4.15
N LYS A 66 -8.23 -10.43 -5.49
CA LYS A 66 -8.61 -11.52 -6.39
C LYS A 66 -7.51 -12.58 -6.51
N ARG A 67 -6.25 -12.15 -6.55
CA ARG A 67 -5.09 -13.02 -6.67
C ARG A 67 -3.87 -12.39 -6.01
N LEU A 68 -3.07 -13.21 -5.33
CA LEU A 68 -1.78 -12.83 -4.78
C LEU A 68 -0.75 -13.88 -5.20
N LEU A 69 0.34 -13.42 -5.81
CA LEU A 69 1.50 -14.23 -6.17
C LEU A 69 2.68 -13.74 -5.33
N GLU A 70 3.33 -14.66 -4.63
CA GLU A 70 4.48 -14.38 -3.78
C GLU A 70 5.75 -14.88 -4.47
N SER A 71 6.82 -14.08 -4.44
CA SER A 71 8.13 -14.52 -4.91
C SER A 71 8.69 -15.64 -4.03
N ALA A 72 9.57 -16.47 -4.59
CA ALA A 72 10.15 -17.60 -3.85
C ALA A 72 10.98 -17.17 -2.62
N ASP A 73 11.55 -15.96 -2.65
CA ASP A 73 12.30 -15.36 -1.54
C ASP A 73 11.39 -14.64 -0.51
N GLY A 74 10.08 -14.50 -0.79
CA GLY A 74 9.13 -13.84 0.08
C GLY A 74 9.31 -12.31 0.22
N LEU A 75 10.16 -11.70 -0.63
CA LEU A 75 10.47 -10.27 -0.61
C LEU A 75 9.60 -9.44 -1.55
N THR A 76 8.86 -10.08 -2.46
CA THR A 76 8.00 -9.42 -3.43
C THR A 76 6.64 -10.10 -3.48
N VAL A 77 5.59 -9.31 -3.65
CA VAL A 77 4.26 -9.80 -4.01
C VAL A 77 3.73 -9.06 -5.24
N ALA A 78 3.02 -9.79 -6.10
CA ALA A 78 2.19 -9.20 -7.14
C ALA A 78 0.73 -9.49 -6.81
N VAL A 79 -0.10 -8.44 -6.79
CA VAL A 79 -1.48 -8.53 -6.33
C VAL A 79 -2.43 -8.01 -7.39
N GLU A 80 -3.45 -8.82 -7.72
CA GLU A 80 -4.64 -8.37 -8.43
C GLU A 80 -5.71 -8.03 -7.40
N TRP A 81 -6.09 -6.75 -7.32
CA TRP A 81 -6.97 -6.23 -6.29
C TRP A 81 -7.87 -5.11 -6.83
N SER A 82 -8.93 -4.81 -6.08
CA SER A 82 -9.81 -3.68 -6.33
C SER A 82 -10.12 -2.98 -5.01
N VAL A 83 -10.33 -1.66 -5.08
CA VAL A 83 -10.74 -0.82 -3.95
C VAL A 83 -12.05 -0.14 -4.28
N SER A 84 -12.99 -0.13 -3.32
CA SER A 84 -14.27 0.58 -3.40
C SER A 84 -14.47 1.46 -2.17
#